data_AF-A0A5J6VBG9-F1
#
_entry.id   AF-A0A5J6VBG9-F1
#
_cell.length_a   1.000
_cell.length_b   1.000
_cell.length_c   1.000
_cell.angle_alpha   90.00
_cell.angle_beta   90.00
_cell.angle_gamma   90.00
#
_symmetry.space_group_name_H-M   'P 1'
#
loop_
_entity.id
_entity.type
_entity.pdbx_description
1 polymer ?
#
loop_
_entity_poly.entity_id
_entity_poly.type
_entity_poly.pdbx_seq_one_letter_code
_entity_poly.pdbx_strand_id
1 'polypeptide(L)' 'MAVPKKRTSISKKHIRKNIWKKKGYWAALKAFSIAKSLYSGNSTLFIEKRNNKIFVEYEQSKSA' A
#
# COMPACT_ATOMS: atom_id res chain seq x y z
N MET A 1 -24.74 -30.05 9.41
CA MET A 1 -23.75 -29.33 8.57
C MET A 1 -23.35 -30.20 7.39
N ALA A 2 -23.19 -29.62 6.21
CA ALA A 2 -22.72 -30.37 5.04
C ALA A 2 -21.24 -30.70 5.18
N VAL A 3 -20.88 -31.97 5.03
CA VAL A 3 -19.49 -32.46 5.10
C VAL A 3 -18.99 -32.75 3.68
N PRO A 4 -17.77 -32.30 3.32
CA PRO A 4 -17.22 -32.58 1.99
C PRO A 4 -17.00 -34.08 1.81
N LYS A 5 -17.63 -34.66 0.78
CA LYS A 5 -17.53 -36.10 0.49
C LYS A 5 -16.13 -36.53 0.04
N LYS A 6 -15.37 -35.63 -0.59
CA LYS A 6 -14.03 -35.86 -1.15
C LYS A 6 -13.15 -34.64 -0.93
N ARG A 7 -11.84 -34.87 -0.82
CA ARG A 7 -10.86 -33.78 -0.77
C ARG A 7 -10.80 -33.04 -2.10
N THR A 8 -10.53 -31.75 -2.04
CA THR A 8 -10.28 -30.95 -3.25
C THR A 8 -8.97 -31.38 -3.91
N SER A 9 -8.94 -31.46 -5.24
CA SER A 9 -7.70 -31.70 -5.97
C SER A 9 -6.67 -30.58 -5.71
N ILE A 10 -5.39 -30.91 -5.88
CA ILE A 10 -4.27 -29.99 -5.63
C ILE A 10 -4.42 -28.73 -6.50
N SER A 11 -4.72 -28.90 -7.80
CA SER A 11 -4.96 -27.79 -8.73
C SER A 11 -6.10 -26.87 -8.26
N LYS A 12 -7.26 -27.40 -7.89
CA LYS A 12 -8.41 -26.60 -7.40
C LYS A 12 -8.07 -25.83 -6.12
N LYS A 13 -7.27 -26.42 -5.22
CA LYS A 13 -6.77 -25.74 -4.02
C LYS A 13 -5.85 -24.55 -4.38
N HIS A 14 -4.93 -24.73 -5.33
CA HIS A 14 -4.03 -23.66 -5.77
C HIS A 14 -4.76 -22.51 -6.47
N ILE A 15 -5.74 -22.80 -7.34
CA ILE A 15 -6.54 -21.77 -8.01
C ILE A 15 -7.22 -20.85 -6.99
N ARG A 16 -7.85 -21.42 -5.96
CA ARG A 16 -8.49 -20.64 -4.88
C ARG A 16 -7.48 -19.76 -4.13
N LYS A 17 -6.31 -20.29 -3.80
CA LYS A 17 -5.23 -19.51 -3.15
C LYS A 17 -4.71 -18.40 -4.06
N ASN A 18 -4.58 -18.63 -5.36
CA ASN A 18 -4.12 -17.64 -6.32
C ASN A 18 -5.11 -16.48 -6.46
N ILE A 19 -6.42 -16.76 -6.45
CA ILE A 19 -7.45 -15.71 -6.44
C ILE A 19 -7.30 -14.81 -5.20
N TRP A 20 -7.03 -15.39 -4.04
CA TRP A 20 -6.79 -14.62 -2.82
C TRP A 20 -5.51 -13.77 -2.91
N LYS A 21 -4.39 -14.36 -3.40
CA LYS A 21 -3.12 -13.64 -3.60
C LYS A 21 -3.21 -12.51 -4.64
N LYS A 22 -4.01 -12.68 -5.70
CA LYS A 22 -4.20 -11.68 -6.77
C LYS A 22 -4.76 -10.35 -6.24
N LYS A 23 -5.48 -10.35 -5.12
CA LYS A 23 -5.97 -9.12 -4.48
C LYS A 23 -4.82 -8.20 -4.04
N GLY A 24 -3.70 -8.78 -3.58
CA GLY A 24 -2.53 -8.01 -3.15
C GLY A 24 -1.86 -7.24 -4.30
N TYR A 25 -1.86 -7.82 -5.51
CA TYR A 25 -1.33 -7.15 -6.70
C TYR A 25 -2.05 -5.83 -6.99
N TRP A 26 -3.38 -5.83 -6.94
CA TRP A 26 -4.17 -4.61 -7.14
C TRP A 26 -3.93 -3.56 -6.05
N ALA A 27 -3.76 -4.00 -4.80
CA ALA A 27 -3.41 -3.10 -3.70
C ALA A 27 -2.03 -2.47 -3.92
N ALA A 28 -1.05 -3.25 -4.37
CA ALA A 28 0.30 -2.77 -4.67
C ALA A 28 0.31 -1.73 -5.81
N LEU A 29 -0.43 -1.97 -6.90
CA LEU A 29 -0.56 -1.01 -8.00
C LEU A 29 -1.14 0.33 -7.54
N LYS A 30 -2.20 0.29 -6.73
CA LYS A 30 -2.82 1.50 -6.15
C LYS A 30 -1.84 2.23 -5.22
N ALA A 31 -1.19 1.51 -4.32
CA ALA A 31 -0.21 2.07 -3.40
C ALA A 31 0.98 2.71 -4.13
N PHE A 32 1.47 2.07 -5.20
CA PHE A 32 2.56 2.61 -6.02
C PHE A 32 2.17 3.92 -6.72
N SER A 33 0.97 3.98 -7.31
CA SER A 33 0.44 5.21 -7.91
C SER A 33 0.34 6.35 -6.89
N ILE A 34 -0.13 6.05 -5.68
CA ILE A 34 -0.17 7.02 -4.56
C ILE A 34 1.23 7.49 -4.19
N ALA A 35 2.19 6.58 -4.02
CA ALA A 35 3.57 6.93 -3.65
C ALA A 35 4.23 7.85 -4.70
N LYS A 36 4.03 7.59 -5.99
CA LYS A 36 4.52 8.46 -7.08
C LYS A 36 3.88 9.85 -7.04
N SER A 37 2.59 9.92 -6.75
CA SER A 37 1.83 11.16 -6.60
C SER A 37 2.36 12.02 -5.44
N LEU A 38 2.66 11.39 -4.30
CA LEU A 38 3.27 12.03 -3.13
C LEU A 38 4.70 12.52 -3.42
N TYR A 39 5.52 11.69 -4.07
CA TYR A 39 6.91 12.03 -4.39
C TYR A 39 7.03 13.26 -5.29
N SER A 40 6.10 13.44 -6.24
CA SER A 40 6.12 14.56 -7.19
C SER A 40 5.82 15.91 -6.52
N GLY A 41 5.21 15.94 -5.33
CA GLY A 41 4.86 17.19 -4.61
C GLY A 41 3.80 18.08 -5.28
N ASN A 42 3.43 17.77 -6.52
CA ASN A 42 2.47 18.53 -7.34
C ASN A 42 1.02 18.04 -7.18
N SER A 43 0.76 17.04 -6.33
CA SER A 43 -0.58 16.48 -6.16
C SER A 43 -1.41 17.27 -5.13
N THR A 44 -2.50 17.88 -5.59
CA THR A 44 -3.39 18.73 -4.78
C THR A 44 -4.30 17.94 -3.83
N LEU A 45 -4.49 16.64 -4.08
CA LEU A 45 -5.46 15.78 -3.38
C LEU A 45 -4.87 15.02 -2.19
N PHE A 46 -3.54 14.85 -2.13
CA PHE A 46 -2.85 14.12 -1.07
C PHE A 46 -1.94 15.07 -0.29
N ILE A 47 -2.57 15.98 0.45
CA ILE A 47 -1.84 16.90 1.33
C ILE A 47 -1.48 16.13 2.60
N GLU A 48 -0.29 15.54 2.65
CA GLU A 48 0.36 15.29 3.92
C GLU A 48 0.67 16.67 4.52
N LYS A 49 0.05 17.02 5.65
CA LYS A 49 0.44 18.20 6.42
C LYS A 49 1.89 18.01 6.85
N ARG A 50 2.86 18.43 6.04
CA ARG A 50 4.22 18.63 6.55
C ARG A 50 4.10 19.69 7.62
N ASN A 51 4.23 19.29 8.88
CA ASN A 51 4.50 20.24 9.95
C ASN A 51 5.91 20.79 9.72
N ASN A 52 6.04 21.74 8.79
CA ASN A 52 7.29 22.42 8.42
C ASN A 52 7.95 23.16 9.61
N LYS A 53 7.29 23.22 10.79
CA LYS A 53 7.85 23.82 12.00
C LYS A 53 9.16 23.15 12.44
N ILE A 54 9.26 21.83 12.38
CA ILE A 54 10.42 21.09 12.90
C ILE A 54 11.67 21.29 12.03
N PHE A 55 11.52 21.43 10.71
CA PHE A 55 12.65 21.65 9.80
C PHE A 55 13.23 23.08 9.92
N VAL A 56 12.38 24.08 10.12
CA VAL A 56 12.83 25.49 10.27
C VAL A 56 13.57 25.70 11.59
N GLU A 57 13.09 25.11 12.69
CA GLU A 57 13.75 25.20 14.00
C GLU A 57 15.12 24.49 13.99
N TYR A 58 15.25 23.35 13.29
CA TYR A 58 16.51 22.62 13.18
C TYR A 58 17.57 23.37 12.34
N GLU A 59 17.16 24.02 11.25
CA GLU A 59 18.05 24.88 10.44
C GLU A 59 18.51 26.12 11.22
N GLN A 60 17.61 26.76 11.97
CA GLN A 60 17.94 27.90 12.84
C GLN A 60 18.91 27.51 13.96
N SER A 61 18.82 26.28 14.51
CA SER A 61 19.73 25.78 15.54
C SER A 61 21.14 25.44 15.05
N LYS A 62 21.33 25.26 13.73
CA LYS A 62 22.64 24.98 13.12
C LYS A 62 23.42 26.23 12.71
N SER A 63 22.73 27.36 12.59
CA SER A 63 23.33 28.65 12.18
C SER A 63 23.67 29.56 13.38
N ALA A 64 23.50 29.07 14.61
CA ALA A 64 23.87 29.72 15.86
C ALA A 64 25.16 29.12 16.45
#